data_AF-A0A355AUX8-F1
#
_entry.id   AF-A0A355AUX8-F1
#
_cell.length_a   1.000
_cell.length_b   1.000
_cell.length_c   1.000
_cell.angle_alpha   90.00
_cell.angle_beta   90.00
_cell.angle_gamma   90.00
#
_symmetry.space_group_name_H-M   'P 1'
#
loop_
_entity.id
_entity.type
_entity.pdbx_description
1 polymer ?
#
loop_
_entity_poly.entity_id
_entity_poly.type
_entity_poly.pdbx_seq_one_letter_code
_entity_poly.pdbx_strand_id
1 'polypeptide(L)' 'TESGIQTAQDVALMRQSGVSSFLVGEAFMRAEEPGQRLAELFDLTH' A
#
# COMPACT_ATOMS: atom_id res chain seq x y z
N THR A 1 13.96 -5.75 7.60
CA THR A 1 13.20 -5.84 6.34
C THR A 1 11.91 -5.08 6.54
N GLU A 2 11.94 -3.78 6.27
CA GLU A 2 10.91 -2.81 6.70
C GLU A 2 9.96 -2.44 5.56
N SER A 3 9.31 -3.43 4.95
CA SER A 3 8.23 -3.20 3.98
C SER A 3 7.23 -4.36 4.03
N GLY A 4 6.40 -4.40 5.07
CA GLY A 4 5.45 -5.49 5.31
C GLY A 4 4.18 -5.43 4.45
N ILE A 5 4.04 -4.44 3.57
CA ILE A 5 2.83 -4.22 2.76
C ILE A 5 3.25 -4.18 1.30
N GLN A 6 2.97 -5.25 0.57
CA GLN A 6 3.30 -5.38 -0.84
C GLN A 6 2.05 -5.55 -1.71
N THR A 7 0.93 -5.94 -1.10
CA THR A 7 -0.33 -6.24 -1.77
C THR A 7 -1.53 -5.59 -1.09
N ALA A 8 -2.64 -5.45 -1.82
CA ALA A 8 -3.91 -4.97 -1.26
C ALA A 8 -4.43 -5.90 -0.13
N GLN A 9 -4.07 -7.20 -0.17
CA GLN A 9 -4.44 -8.15 0.89
C GLN A 9 -3.72 -7.81 2.21
N ASP A 10 -2.46 -7.38 2.15
CA ASP A 10 -1.72 -6.93 3.34
C ASP A 10 -2.36 -5.69 3.94
N VAL A 11 -2.82 -4.75 3.10
CA VAL A 11 -3.57 -3.56 3.54
C VAL A 11 -4.88 -3.96 4.21
N ALA A 12 -5.61 -4.91 3.63
CA ALA A 12 -6.87 -5.39 4.19
C ALA A 12 -6.66 -6.06 5.57
N LEU A 13 -5.62 -6.87 5.73
CA LEU A 13 -5.27 -7.53 6.99
C LEU A 13 -4.89 -6.51 8.07
N MET A 14 -4.12 -5.49 7.70
CA MET A 14 -3.72 -4.42 8.61
C MET A 14 -4.92 -3.55 9.04
N ARG A 15 -5.82 -3.25 8.10
CA ARG A 15 -7.09 -2.54 8.40
C ARG A 15 -7.97 -3.33 9.37
N GLN A 16 -8.10 -4.65 9.17
CA GLN A 16 -8.80 -5.52 10.12
C GLN A 16 -8.14 -5.54 11.50
N SER A 17 -6.82 -5.38 11.54
CA SER A 17 -6.04 -5.27 12.79
C SER A 17 -6.08 -3.86 13.41
N GLY A 18 -6.90 -2.94 12.87
CA GLY A 18 -7.05 -1.57 13.38
C GLY A 18 -5.95 -0.60 12.94
N VAL A 19 -5.06 -1.01 12.04
CA VAL A 19 -4.02 -0.13 11.47
C VAL A 19 -4.61 0.64 10.30
N SER A 20 -4.71 1.96 10.45
CA SER A 20 -5.29 2.87 9.45
C SER A 20 -4.27 3.82 8.81
N SER A 21 -3.08 3.93 9.38
CA SER A 21 -1.98 4.75 8.87
C SER A 21 -0.84 3.87 8.36
N PHE A 22 -0.43 4.10 7.12
CA PHE A 22 0.65 3.36 6.47
C PHE A 22 1.75 4.31 6.03
N LEU A 23 3.00 3.96 6.33
CA LEU A 23 4.16 4.65 5.78
C LEU A 23 4.54 3.98 4.47
N VAL A 24 4.31 4.69 3.37
CA VAL A 24 4.77 4.29 2.04
C VAL A 24 6.15 4.91 1.80
N GLY A 25 7.16 4.06 1.67
CA GLY A 25 8.57 4.47 1.54
C GLY A 25 9.13 4.30 0.13
N GLU A 26 10.40 3.86 0.03
CA GLU A 26 11.16 3.72 -1.22
C GLU A 26 10.46 2.93 -2.33
N ALA A 27 9.61 1.95 -2.00
CA ALA A 27 8.88 1.16 -2.99
C ALA A 27 7.94 2.02 -3.86
N PHE A 28 7.40 3.11 -3.29
CA PHE A 28 6.61 4.09 -4.03
C PHE A 28 7.48 5.16 -4.69
N MET A 29 8.60 5.56 -4.06
CA MET A 29 9.52 6.54 -4.65
C MET A 29 10.29 6.02 -5.88
N ARG A 30 10.43 4.70 -6.03
CA ARG A 30 11.02 4.05 -7.22
C ARG A 30 10.00 3.65 -8.28
N ALA A 31 8.70 3.75 -8.00
CA ALA A 31 7.67 3.43 -8.97
C ALA A 31 7.63 4.54 -10.04
N GLU A 32 7.54 4.14 -11.30
CA GLU A 32 7.42 5.07 -12.43
C GLU A 32 6.16 5.93 -12.27
N GLU A 33 5.07 5.32 -11.81
CA GLU A 33 3.79 5.96 -11.51
C GLU A 33 3.34 5.64 -10.06
N PRO A 34 3.78 6.42 -9.06
CA PRO A 34 3.44 6.18 -7.66
C PRO A 34 1.93 6.23 -7.39
N GLY A 35 1.21 7.07 -8.13
CA GLY A 35 -0.24 7.21 -8.05
C GLY A 35 -0.99 5.95 -8.49
N GLN A 36 -0.56 5.31 -9.59
CA GLN A 36 -1.16 4.04 -10.03
C GLN A 36 -0.88 2.93 -9.03
N ARG A 37 0.36 2.84 -8.53
CA ARG A 37 0.71 1.85 -7.50
C ARG A 37 -0.09 2.03 -6.22
N LEU A 38 -0.45 3.26 -5.87
CA LEU A 38 -1.31 3.56 -4.74
C LEU A 38 -2.76 3.12 -5.02
N ALA A 39 -3.27 3.43 -6.21
CA ALA A 39 -4.60 3.00 -6.63
C ALA A 39 -4.73 1.47 -6.63
N GLU A 40 -3.73 0.73 -7.08
CA GLU A 40 -3.67 -0.74 -7.03
C GLU A 40 -3.68 -1.29 -5.60
N LEU A 41 -2.93 -0.65 -4.68
CA LEU A 41 -2.84 -1.09 -3.28
C LEU A 41 -4.11 -0.80 -2.47
N PHE A 42 -4.83 0.27 -2.84
CA PHE A 42 -6.02 0.72 -2.13
C PHE A 42 -7.34 0.44 -2.88
N ASP A 43 -7.28 -0.23 -4.04
CA ASP A 43 -8.40 -0.56 -4.92
C ASP A 43 -9.30 0.66 -5.22
N LEU A 44 -8.67 1.80 -5.54
CA LEU A 44 -9.36 3.08 -5.76
C LEU A 44 -9.99 3.23 -7.16
N THR A 45 -10.05 2.14 -7.94
CA THR A 45 -10.41 2.14 -9.38
C THR A 45 -11.82 1.61 -9.69
N HIS A 46 -12.74 1.63 -8.73
CA HIS A 46 -14.17 1.33 -8.97
C HIS A 46 -14.98 2.56 -9.39
#